data_AF-A0A8J4TZP7-F1
#
_entry.id   AF-A0A8J4TZP7-F1
#
_cell.length_a   1.000
_cell.length_b   1.000
_cell.length_c   1.000
_cell.angle_alpha   90.00
_cell.angle_beta   90.00
_cell.angle_gamma   90.00
#
_symmetry.space_group_name_H-M   'P 1'
#
loop_
_entity.id
_entity.type
_entity.pdbx_description
1 polymer ?
#
loop_
_entity_poly.entity_id
_entity_poly.type
_entity_poly.pdbx_seq_one_letter_code
_entity_poly.pdbx_strand_id
1 'polypeptide(L)'
;FCYLTLDPNTAHRNLILSEKNRAVIYSERKQQYSDHPERFASYIQVLSKEGVCGRCYWEVEWSGVGVYISVSYKDISRKGRGNECVFGCNNQSWSLWCFSSLSFYHNNIVTDLGAPSSSSRIGVYVDHSAGTLSFYSVSDTMKLLHRVHTTFTQPLYAGFGPYCRFGSKELRSLRSNALGLAVVASLTVCASFFDTMSVVSLPLSAGEDTLELHLMDLEMETLRMQIHDLQ
;
A
#
# COMPACT_ATOMS: atom_id res chain seq x y z
N PHE A 1 3.49 -12.81 6.00
CA PHE A 1 4.08 -11.52 5.58
C PHE A 1 4.70 -11.66 4.22
N CYS A 2 4.54 -10.64 3.37
CA CYS A 2 5.26 -10.58 2.09
C CYS A 2 6.43 -9.62 2.19
N TYR A 3 7.58 -10.07 1.70
CA TYR A 3 8.72 -9.20 1.52
C TYR A 3 8.63 -8.58 0.13
N LEU A 4 8.35 -7.28 0.08
CA LEU A 4 8.23 -6.52 -1.17
C LEU A 4 9.43 -5.61 -1.35
N THR A 5 9.83 -5.42 -2.61
CA THR A 5 10.82 -4.42 -3.02
C THR A 5 10.29 -3.66 -4.23
N LEU A 6 10.61 -2.38 -4.33
CA LEU A 6 10.22 -1.51 -5.43
C LEU A 6 11.06 -1.84 -6.67
N ASP A 7 10.41 -1.93 -7.83
CA ASP A 7 11.08 -2.23 -9.10
C ASP A 7 11.63 -0.93 -9.74
N PRO A 8 12.98 -0.77 -9.81
CA PRO A 8 13.60 0.39 -10.45
C PRO A 8 13.26 0.52 -11.95
N ASN A 9 12.82 -0.56 -12.61
CA ASN A 9 12.42 -0.52 -14.02
C ASN A 9 11.05 0.12 -14.23
N THR A 10 10.19 0.11 -13.20
CA THR A 10 8.86 0.72 -13.26
C THR A 10 8.86 2.17 -12.76
N ALA A 11 9.79 2.50 -11.85
CA ALA A 11 9.84 3.79 -11.17
C ALA A 11 9.89 4.98 -12.14
N HIS A 12 9.00 5.94 -11.96
CA HIS A 12 9.05 7.21 -12.67
C HIS A 12 10.39 7.92 -12.42
N ARG A 13 10.88 8.68 -13.42
CA ARG A 13 12.20 9.34 -13.35
C ARG A 13 12.33 10.35 -12.21
N ASN A 14 11.23 10.85 -11.65
CA ASN A 14 11.26 11.76 -10.50
C ASN A 14 11.16 11.03 -9.14
N LEU A 15 11.29 9.71 -9.12
CA LEU A 15 11.33 8.93 -7.88
C LEU A 15 12.77 8.51 -7.58
N ILE A 16 13.17 8.61 -6.32
CA ILE A 16 14.42 8.05 -5.81
C ILE A 16 14.05 6.85 -4.95
N LEU A 17 14.61 5.69 -5.29
CA LEU A 17 14.50 4.47 -4.49
C LEU A 17 15.70 4.37 -3.55
N SER A 18 15.45 4.03 -2.29
CA SER A 18 16.48 3.89 -1.24
C SER A 18 16.20 2.66 -0.36
N GLU A 19 17.03 2.44 0.66
CA GLU A 19 16.86 1.33 1.64
C GLU A 19 16.75 -0.06 1.00
N LYS A 20 17.59 -0.32 -0.01
CA LYS A 20 17.52 -1.53 -0.85
C LYS A 20 16.17 -1.65 -1.58
N ASN A 21 15.71 -0.53 -2.12
CA ASN A 21 14.42 -0.37 -2.81
C ASN A 21 13.21 -0.67 -1.93
N ARG A 22 13.28 -0.34 -0.64
CA ARG A 22 12.13 -0.46 0.28
C ARG A 22 11.54 0.88 0.67
N ALA A 23 12.20 1.96 0.29
CA ALA A 23 11.74 3.32 0.44
C ALA A 23 11.72 4.03 -0.91
N VAL A 24 10.73 4.90 -1.10
CA VAL A 24 10.63 5.78 -2.27
C VAL A 24 10.29 7.19 -1.85
N ILE A 25 11.02 8.15 -2.42
CA ILE A 25 10.82 9.58 -2.21
C ILE A 25 10.63 10.28 -3.56
N TYR A 26 9.88 11.38 -3.58
CA TYR A 26 9.81 12.27 -4.75
C TYR A 26 11.04 13.19 -4.82
N SER A 27 11.48 13.48 -6.05
CA SER A 27 12.51 14.47 -6.34
C SER A 27 12.11 15.32 -7.55
N GLU A 28 12.30 16.64 -7.46
CA GLU A 28 12.16 17.54 -8.62
C GLU A 28 13.18 17.22 -9.72
N ARG A 29 14.34 16.67 -9.35
CA ARG A 29 15.38 16.25 -10.29
C ARG A 29 15.05 14.87 -10.84
N LYS A 30 15.18 14.74 -12.16
CA LYS A 30 15.06 13.44 -12.83
C LYS A 30 16.30 12.59 -12.52
N GLN A 31 16.04 11.38 -12.05
CA GLN A 31 17.03 10.33 -11.85
C GLN A 31 17.46 9.74 -13.18
N GLN A 32 18.72 9.29 -13.23
CA GLN A 32 19.34 8.69 -14.40
C GLN A 32 18.98 7.21 -14.54
N TYR A 33 17.69 6.90 -14.51
CA TYR A 33 17.24 5.55 -14.83
C TYR A 33 17.36 5.28 -16.34
N SER A 34 17.75 4.06 -16.70
CA SER A 34 17.73 3.61 -18.10
C SER A 34 16.30 3.61 -18.64
N ASP A 35 16.16 3.81 -19.95
CA ASP A 35 14.86 3.64 -20.58
C ASP A 35 14.40 2.19 -20.48
N HIS A 36 13.11 2.02 -20.14
CA HIS A 36 12.48 0.72 -19.98
C HIS A 36 11.00 0.81 -20.39
N PRO A 37 10.46 -0.21 -21.09
CA PRO A 37 9.05 -0.24 -21.50
C PRO A 37 8.11 -0.13 -20.29
N GLU A 38 8.42 -0.86 -19.21
CA GLU A 38 7.62 -0.88 -17.97
C GLU A 38 7.66 0.44 -17.16
N ARG A 39 8.51 1.40 -17.54
CA ARG A 39 8.71 2.63 -16.76
C ARG A 39 7.51 3.56 -16.89
N PHE A 40 6.91 3.96 -15.78
CA PHE A 40 5.92 5.05 -15.80
C PHE A 40 6.57 6.33 -16.33
N ALA A 41 6.00 6.89 -17.39
CA ALA A 41 6.59 8.03 -18.10
C ALA A 41 5.97 9.39 -17.73
N SER A 42 4.67 9.42 -17.41
CA SER A 42 3.95 10.68 -17.20
C SER A 42 3.50 10.89 -15.75
N TYR A 43 3.26 9.81 -15.01
CA TYR A 43 2.78 9.85 -13.63
C TYR A 43 3.85 9.35 -12.67
N ILE A 44 3.95 10.02 -11.52
CA ILE A 44 4.95 9.74 -10.47
C ILE A 44 4.51 8.50 -9.70
N GLN A 45 4.84 7.32 -10.24
CA GLN A 45 4.41 6.03 -9.72
C GLN A 45 5.53 4.98 -9.82
N VAL A 46 5.43 3.94 -9.01
CA VAL A 46 6.30 2.76 -9.01
C VAL A 46 5.51 1.53 -8.58
N LEU A 47 5.86 0.36 -9.09
CA LEU A 47 5.35 -0.94 -8.63
C LEU A 47 6.42 -1.71 -7.84
N SER A 48 5.99 -2.67 -7.04
CA SER A 48 6.82 -3.73 -6.51
C SER A 48 7.34 -4.64 -7.63
N LYS A 49 8.45 -5.33 -7.35
CA LYS A 49 9.01 -6.36 -8.22
C LYS A 49 8.27 -7.68 -8.07
N GLU A 50 7.88 -8.00 -6.84
CA GLU A 50 7.17 -9.21 -6.48
C GLU A 50 5.67 -9.04 -6.76
N GLY A 51 5.07 -10.05 -7.37
CA GLY A 51 3.63 -10.17 -7.55
C GLY A 51 3.02 -11.04 -6.45
N VAL A 52 1.79 -10.75 -6.09
CA VAL A 52 0.99 -11.41 -5.07
C VAL A 52 -0.07 -12.26 -5.76
N CYS A 53 0.02 -13.58 -5.56
CA CYS A 53 -0.90 -14.58 -6.13
C CYS A 53 -1.66 -15.38 -5.06
N GLY A 54 -1.53 -15.03 -3.78
CA GLY A 54 -2.13 -15.76 -2.66
C GLY A 54 -2.48 -14.81 -1.51
N ARG A 55 -2.45 -15.32 -0.28
CA ARG A 55 -2.64 -14.49 0.92
C ARG A 55 -1.38 -13.72 1.26
N CYS A 56 -1.50 -12.42 1.41
CA CYS A 56 -0.37 -11.54 1.58
C CYS A 56 -0.75 -10.32 2.43
N TYR A 57 0.16 -9.95 3.33
CA TYR A 57 0.06 -8.76 4.14
C TYR A 57 1.38 -8.01 4.13
N TRP A 58 1.31 -6.69 4.00
CA TRP A 58 2.43 -5.77 4.15
C TRP A 58 1.96 -4.43 4.74
N GLU A 59 2.89 -3.71 5.35
CA GLU A 59 2.66 -2.38 5.92
C GLU A 59 3.45 -1.33 5.17
N VAL A 60 2.86 -0.15 5.07
CA VAL A 60 3.44 1.01 4.42
C VAL A 60 3.39 2.14 5.43
N GLU A 61 4.55 2.52 5.93
CA GLU A 61 4.70 3.76 6.68
C GLU A 61 4.91 4.91 5.69
N TRP A 62 4.18 6.01 5.82
CA TRP A 62 4.22 7.15 4.91
C TRP A 62 4.19 8.49 5.66
N SER A 63 4.80 9.50 5.06
CA SER A 63 4.87 10.86 5.60
C SER A 63 4.68 11.91 4.51
N GLY A 64 4.49 13.17 4.92
CA GLY A 64 4.42 14.31 4.01
C GLY A 64 3.01 14.64 3.52
N VAL A 65 2.92 15.14 2.29
CA VAL A 65 1.70 15.77 1.78
C VAL A 65 0.63 14.72 1.50
N GLY A 66 0.98 13.61 0.84
CA GLY A 66 0.07 12.49 0.63
C GLY A 66 0.71 11.38 -0.20
N VAL A 67 0.06 10.23 -0.25
CA VAL A 67 0.53 9.07 -1.01
C VAL A 67 -0.65 8.25 -1.56
N TYR A 68 -0.48 7.72 -2.75
CA TYR A 68 -1.30 6.64 -3.27
C TYR A 68 -0.68 5.31 -2.88
N ILE A 69 -1.43 4.47 -2.17
CA ILE A 69 -1.07 3.09 -1.83
C ILE A 69 -2.03 2.20 -2.59
N SER A 70 -1.49 1.43 -3.53
CA SER A 70 -2.29 0.75 -4.55
C SER A 70 -1.92 -0.72 -4.64
N VAL A 71 -2.83 -1.50 -5.21
CA VAL A 71 -2.51 -2.78 -5.85
C VAL A 71 -2.95 -2.71 -7.30
N SER A 72 -2.18 -3.32 -8.19
CA SER A 72 -2.45 -3.24 -9.63
C SER A 72 -1.96 -4.48 -10.35
N TYR A 73 -2.64 -4.84 -11.44
CA TYR A 73 -2.08 -5.77 -12.42
C TYR A 73 -0.85 -5.16 -13.11
N LYS A 74 0.02 -6.04 -13.60
CA LYS A 74 1.25 -5.61 -14.28
C LYS A 74 0.97 -4.90 -15.61
N ASP A 75 -0.15 -5.20 -16.24
CA ASP A 75 -0.52 -4.69 -17.56
C ASP A 75 -1.06 -3.24 -17.56
N ILE A 76 -1.09 -2.58 -16.40
CA ILE A 76 -1.43 -1.16 -16.32
C ILE A 76 -0.57 -0.34 -17.28
N SER A 77 -1.19 0.60 -18.00
CA SER A 77 -0.47 1.40 -18.98
C SER A 77 0.62 2.24 -18.33
N ARG A 78 1.78 2.31 -18.98
CA ARG A 78 2.98 3.01 -18.47
C ARG A 78 3.20 4.34 -19.16
N LYS A 79 2.62 4.52 -20.35
CA LYS A 79 2.87 5.62 -21.28
C LYS A 79 1.55 6.26 -21.68
N GLY A 80 1.56 7.58 -21.84
CA GLY A 80 0.34 8.36 -22.05
C GLY A 80 0.06 9.30 -20.88
N ARG A 81 -0.94 10.16 -21.05
CA ARG A 81 -1.40 11.13 -20.03
C ARG A 81 -2.89 10.92 -19.70
N GLY A 82 -3.43 9.74 -20.02
CA GLY A 82 -4.80 9.39 -19.71
C GLY A 82 -4.91 8.60 -18.42
N ASN A 83 -6.16 8.35 -18.02
CA ASN A 83 -6.53 7.65 -16.79
C ASN A 83 -6.04 6.20 -16.75
N GLU A 84 -5.83 5.59 -17.92
CA GLU A 84 -5.30 4.23 -18.07
C GLU A 84 -3.92 4.04 -17.43
N CYS A 85 -3.18 5.13 -17.19
CA CYS A 85 -1.85 5.10 -16.58
C CYS A 85 -1.84 5.38 -15.07
N VAL A 86 -2.94 5.84 -14.48
CA VAL A 86 -2.99 6.32 -13.09
C VAL A 86 -3.62 5.28 -12.19
N PHE A 87 -2.99 4.95 -11.06
CA PHE A 87 -3.55 4.03 -10.09
C PHE A 87 -4.94 4.48 -9.63
N GLY A 88 -5.89 3.54 -9.61
CA GLY A 88 -7.27 3.76 -9.23
C GLY A 88 -8.15 4.40 -10.32
N CYS A 89 -7.57 5.02 -11.36
CA CYS A 89 -8.33 5.61 -12.47
C CYS A 89 -8.62 4.63 -13.62
N ASN A 90 -8.32 3.35 -13.43
CA ASN A 90 -8.56 2.28 -14.39
C ASN A 90 -9.12 1.03 -13.68
N ASN A 91 -9.58 0.07 -14.47
CA ASN A 91 -10.16 -1.19 -13.96
C ASN A 91 -9.10 -2.24 -13.57
N GLN A 92 -7.82 -1.92 -13.65
CA GLN A 92 -6.69 -2.83 -13.34
C GLN A 92 -5.97 -2.46 -12.04
N SER A 93 -6.48 -1.45 -11.32
CA SER A 93 -5.86 -0.98 -10.09
C SER A 93 -6.89 -0.52 -9.07
N TRP A 94 -6.55 -0.71 -7.81
CA TRP A 94 -7.31 -0.30 -6.64
C TRP A 94 -6.37 0.51 -5.76
N SER A 95 -6.75 1.73 -5.40
CA SER A 95 -5.85 2.64 -4.72
C SER A 95 -6.50 3.33 -3.54
N LEU A 96 -5.85 3.28 -2.39
CA LEU A 96 -6.13 4.16 -1.28
C LEU A 96 -5.28 5.42 -1.44
N TRP A 97 -5.93 6.57 -1.50
CA TRP A 97 -5.27 7.86 -1.39
C TRP A 97 -5.25 8.30 0.07
N CYS A 98 -4.04 8.43 0.62
CA CYS A 98 -3.80 8.95 1.94
C CYS A 98 -3.39 10.41 1.86
N PHE A 99 -4.26 11.30 2.35
CA PHE A 99 -4.03 12.74 2.48
C PHE A 99 -4.48 13.20 3.89
N SER A 100 -5.07 14.39 4.03
CA SER A 100 -5.78 14.80 5.25
C SER A 100 -7.02 13.93 5.54
N SER A 101 -7.66 13.42 4.49
CA SER A 101 -8.71 12.40 4.54
C SER A 101 -8.34 11.22 3.65
N LEU A 102 -9.01 10.09 3.88
CA LEU A 102 -8.82 8.87 3.09
C LEU A 102 -9.87 8.77 1.99
N SER A 103 -9.43 8.42 0.79
CA SER A 103 -10.33 8.18 -0.34
C SER A 103 -9.89 6.93 -1.10
N PHE A 104 -10.85 6.10 -1.48
CA PHE A 104 -10.62 4.92 -2.28
C PHE A 104 -10.93 5.18 -3.76
N TYR A 105 -10.06 4.70 -4.64
CA TYR A 105 -10.14 4.88 -6.08
C TYR A 105 -10.11 3.53 -6.78
N HIS A 106 -11.09 3.31 -7.66
CA HIS A 106 -11.09 2.21 -8.61
C HIS A 106 -11.91 2.56 -9.85
N ASN A 107 -11.40 2.24 -11.04
CA ASN A 107 -12.08 2.50 -12.31
C ASN A 107 -12.58 3.94 -12.47
N ASN A 108 -11.78 4.91 -12.01
CA ASN A 108 -12.12 6.34 -12.03
C ASN A 108 -13.32 6.73 -11.15
N ILE A 109 -13.76 5.84 -10.27
CA ILE A 109 -14.76 6.09 -9.25
C ILE A 109 -14.03 6.36 -7.93
N VAL A 110 -14.46 7.42 -7.24
CA VAL A 110 -13.93 7.83 -5.95
C VAL A 110 -14.95 7.54 -4.87
N THR A 111 -14.53 6.87 -3.80
CA THR A 111 -15.30 6.67 -2.58
C THR A 111 -14.58 7.40 -1.46
N ASP A 112 -15.18 8.49 -0.96
CA ASP A 112 -14.70 9.15 0.24
C ASP A 112 -14.96 8.25 1.45
N LEU A 113 -13.91 7.95 2.21
CA LEU A 113 -14.02 7.08 3.38
C LEU A 113 -14.33 7.88 4.65
N GLY A 114 -14.29 9.22 4.61
CA GLY A 114 -14.63 10.12 5.72
C GLY A 114 -13.75 9.97 6.96
N ALA A 115 -12.79 9.04 6.94
CA ALA A 115 -11.89 8.75 8.03
C ALA A 115 -10.69 9.72 7.98
N PRO A 116 -10.37 10.40 9.09
CA PRO A 116 -9.11 11.14 9.18
C PRO A 116 -7.94 10.15 9.08
N SER A 117 -6.86 10.59 8.44
CA SER A 117 -5.58 9.86 8.44
C SER A 117 -4.95 9.97 9.83
N SER A 118 -5.47 9.19 10.79
CA SER A 118 -5.01 9.20 12.18
C SER A 118 -3.67 8.49 12.39
N SER A 119 -3.25 7.70 11.39
CA SER A 119 -1.97 7.00 11.38
C SER A 119 -1.23 7.21 10.06
N SER A 120 0.08 7.37 10.16
CA SER A 120 1.04 7.33 9.05
C SER A 120 1.34 5.91 8.57
N ARG A 121 0.71 4.87 9.13
CA ARG A 121 0.94 3.48 8.72
C ARG A 121 -0.33 2.82 8.22
N ILE A 122 -0.24 2.27 7.02
CA ILE A 122 -1.33 1.56 6.35
C ILE A 122 -0.95 0.10 6.14
N GLY A 123 -1.78 -0.80 6.66
CA GLY A 123 -1.70 -2.22 6.38
C GLY A 123 -2.51 -2.56 5.13
N VAL A 124 -1.96 -3.40 4.25
CA VAL A 124 -2.65 -3.89 3.07
C VAL A 124 -2.69 -5.40 3.13
N TYR A 125 -3.90 -5.96 3.05
CA TYR A 125 -4.13 -7.40 3.01
C TYR A 125 -4.76 -7.77 1.67
N VAL A 126 -4.22 -8.82 1.05
CA VAL A 126 -4.74 -9.43 -0.17
C VAL A 126 -4.97 -10.91 0.10
N ASP A 127 -6.16 -11.40 -0.22
CA ASP A 127 -6.44 -12.82 -0.43
C ASP A 127 -6.84 -12.99 -1.90
N HIS A 128 -5.87 -13.44 -2.72
CA HIS A 128 -6.09 -13.58 -4.16
C HIS A 128 -7.20 -14.60 -4.47
N SER A 129 -7.18 -15.75 -3.78
CA SER A 129 -8.15 -16.83 -3.95
C SER A 129 -9.57 -16.47 -3.54
N ALA A 130 -9.72 -15.77 -2.41
CA ALA A 130 -11.02 -15.31 -1.92
C ALA A 130 -11.50 -14.02 -2.61
N GLY A 131 -10.63 -13.35 -3.38
CA GLY A 131 -10.98 -12.11 -4.05
C GLY A 131 -11.05 -10.90 -3.12
N THR A 132 -10.33 -10.92 -2.00
CA THR A 132 -10.43 -9.90 -0.96
C THR A 132 -9.21 -8.97 -0.99
N LEU A 133 -9.45 -7.66 -1.02
CA LEU A 133 -8.46 -6.62 -0.76
C LEU A 133 -8.94 -5.77 0.41
N SER A 134 -8.13 -5.62 1.44
CA SER A 134 -8.46 -4.81 2.62
C SER A 134 -7.33 -3.83 2.95
N PHE A 135 -7.72 -2.62 3.34
CA PHE A 135 -6.83 -1.58 3.83
C PHE A 135 -7.12 -1.31 5.30
N TYR A 136 -6.06 -1.16 6.09
CA TYR A 136 -6.12 -0.95 7.53
C TYR A 136 -5.31 0.27 7.93
N SER A 137 -5.81 1.03 8.90
CA SER A 137 -5.00 1.98 9.65
C SER A 137 -4.31 1.22 10.77
N VAL A 138 -3.00 1.36 10.90
CA VAL A 138 -2.19 0.62 11.87
C VAL A 138 -1.58 1.61 12.86
N SER A 139 -2.00 1.53 14.12
CA SER A 139 -1.36 2.21 15.25
C SER A 139 -1.17 1.19 16.39
N ASP A 140 -1.60 1.49 17.61
CA ASP A 140 -1.70 0.50 18.71
C ASP A 140 -2.79 -0.56 18.42
N THR A 141 -3.72 -0.23 17.51
CA THR A 141 -4.77 -1.12 17.02
C THR A 141 -4.81 -1.11 15.50
N MET A 142 -5.27 -2.20 14.90
CA MET A 142 -5.57 -2.26 13.48
C MET A 142 -7.05 -1.95 13.26
N LYS A 143 -7.35 -0.90 12.48
CA LYS A 143 -8.72 -0.52 12.13
C LYS A 143 -8.95 -0.70 10.64
N LEU A 144 -9.95 -1.50 10.26
CA LEU A 144 -10.37 -1.64 8.87
C LEU A 144 -10.83 -0.28 8.32
N LEU A 145 -10.22 0.14 7.21
CA LEU A 145 -10.55 1.38 6.50
C LEU A 145 -11.49 1.10 5.34
N HIS A 146 -11.14 0.11 4.54
CA HIS A 146 -11.89 -0.25 3.35
C HIS A 146 -11.64 -1.69 2.97
N ARG A 147 -12.66 -2.37 2.45
CA ARG A 147 -12.58 -3.73 1.91
C ARG A 147 -13.31 -3.79 0.58
N VAL A 148 -12.68 -4.46 -0.38
CA VAL A 148 -13.26 -4.77 -1.67
C VAL A 148 -13.29 -6.28 -1.84
N HIS A 149 -14.39 -6.78 -2.39
CA HIS A 149 -14.51 -8.14 -2.90
C HIS A 149 -14.61 -8.08 -4.42
N THR A 150 -13.73 -8.80 -5.11
CA THR A 150 -13.64 -8.84 -6.57
C THR A 150 -12.90 -10.08 -7.03
N THR A 151 -13.05 -10.48 -8.30
CA THR A 151 -12.29 -11.61 -8.84
C THR A 151 -10.99 -11.11 -9.45
N PHE A 152 -9.86 -11.47 -8.82
CA PHE A 152 -8.55 -11.17 -9.38
C PHE A 152 -8.18 -12.15 -10.50
N THR A 153 -7.85 -11.62 -11.67
CA THR A 153 -7.57 -12.42 -12.88
C THR A 153 -6.08 -12.56 -13.17
N GLN A 154 -5.24 -11.75 -12.53
CA GLN A 154 -3.79 -11.75 -12.66
C GLN A 154 -3.11 -11.54 -11.31
N PRO A 155 -1.79 -11.82 -11.19
CA PRO A 155 -1.01 -11.42 -10.02
C PRO A 155 -1.11 -9.92 -9.75
N LEU A 156 -1.22 -9.55 -8.47
CA LEU A 156 -1.27 -8.16 -8.02
C LEU A 156 0.10 -7.66 -7.59
N TYR A 157 0.45 -6.44 -7.98
CA TYR A 157 1.68 -5.77 -7.59
C TYR A 157 1.34 -4.59 -6.71
N ALA A 158 2.11 -4.40 -5.62
CA ALA A 158 1.96 -3.22 -4.78
C ALA A 158 2.42 -1.99 -5.57
N GLY A 159 1.63 -0.92 -5.52
CA GLY A 159 1.88 0.32 -6.24
C GLY A 159 1.94 1.50 -5.30
N PHE A 160 2.84 2.43 -5.60
CA PHE A 160 3.04 3.62 -4.78
C PHE A 160 3.16 4.87 -5.66
N GLY A 161 2.47 5.93 -5.25
CA GLY A 161 2.53 7.24 -5.90
C GLY A 161 2.64 8.36 -4.86
N PRO A 162 3.84 8.81 -4.49
CA PRO A 162 4.01 9.99 -3.64
C PRO A 162 3.38 11.21 -4.30
N TYR A 163 2.53 11.93 -3.57
CA TYR A 163 1.90 13.16 -4.07
C TYR A 163 2.81 14.37 -3.81
N CYS A 164 3.03 15.17 -4.86
CA CYS A 164 3.74 16.44 -4.77
C CYS A 164 2.86 17.60 -5.28
N ARG A 165 2.72 18.66 -4.49
CA ARG A 165 2.01 19.88 -4.92
C ARG A 165 2.93 20.68 -5.85
N PHE A 166 2.59 20.78 -7.13
CA PHE A 166 3.29 21.70 -8.02
C PHE A 166 2.95 23.16 -7.61
N GLY A 167 3.97 23.94 -7.23
CA GLY A 167 3.89 25.41 -7.26
C GLY A 167 3.65 26.15 -5.94
N SER A 168 4.63 26.16 -5.03
CA SER A 168 4.89 27.36 -4.23
C SER A 168 6.28 27.90 -4.57
N LYS A 169 6.35 29.10 -5.14
CA LYS A 169 7.59 29.88 -5.30
C LYS A 169 8.11 30.43 -3.96
N GLU A 170 7.65 29.88 -2.84
CA GLU A 170 7.78 30.46 -1.50
C GLU A 170 8.50 29.50 -0.55
N LEU A 171 9.59 28.91 -1.03
CA LEU A 171 10.64 28.31 -0.19
C LEU A 171 12.02 28.79 -0.64
N ARG A 172 12.14 30.08 -1.01
CA ARG A 172 13.42 30.76 -1.26
C ARG A 172 14.05 31.37 0.01
N SER A 173 13.48 31.19 1.19
CA SER A 173 14.08 31.68 2.43
C SER A 173 13.83 30.75 3.62
N LEU A 174 14.35 29.52 3.54
CA LEU A 174 14.86 28.84 4.73
C LEU A 174 16.26 28.34 4.37
N ARG A 175 17.22 29.27 4.43
CA ARG A 175 18.64 28.90 4.50
C ARG A 175 18.90 28.25 5.85
N SER A 176 19.72 27.21 5.79
CA SER A 176 20.42 26.51 6.87
C SER A 176 19.55 25.80 7.90
N ASN A 177 19.73 24.46 7.95
CA ASN A 177 19.47 23.58 9.08
C ASN A 177 18.02 23.07 9.22
N ALA A 178 17.59 22.25 8.26
CA ALA A 178 16.59 21.22 8.51
C ALA A 178 16.87 20.05 7.56
N LEU A 179 17.32 18.93 8.12
CA LEU A 179 17.33 17.63 7.43
C LEU A 179 15.92 17.37 6.89
N GLY A 180 15.88 17.02 5.61
CA GLY A 180 14.75 17.26 4.72
C GLY A 180 13.45 16.57 5.12
N LEU A 181 12.34 17.24 4.76
CA LEU A 181 11.03 16.63 4.60
C LEU A 181 11.11 15.52 3.53
N ALA A 182 11.55 14.34 3.93
CA ALA A 182 11.53 13.14 3.12
C ALA A 182 10.15 12.47 3.27
N VAL A 183 9.48 12.24 2.14
CA VAL A 183 8.34 11.30 2.07
C VAL A 183 8.97 9.92 2.04
N VAL A 184 8.92 9.19 3.15
CA VAL A 184 9.44 7.82 3.22
C VAL A 184 8.25 6.89 3.15
N ALA A 185 8.10 6.14 2.06
CA ALA A 185 7.23 4.96 2.04
C ALA A 185 8.07 3.73 2.40
N SER A 186 8.28 3.43 3.69
CA SER A 186 9.10 2.28 4.10
C SER A 186 8.24 1.04 4.30
N LEU A 187 8.63 -0.04 3.63
CA LEU A 187 8.13 -1.39 3.90
C LEU A 187 8.80 -1.93 5.17
N THR A 188 8.19 -1.67 6.32
CA THR A 188 8.66 -2.23 7.59
C THR A 188 8.08 -3.63 7.75
N VAL A 189 8.96 -4.64 7.76
CA VAL A 189 8.62 -5.97 8.27
C VAL A 189 8.82 -5.91 9.79
N CYS A 190 7.73 -5.88 10.57
CA CYS A 190 7.86 -6.06 12.01
C CYS A 190 8.04 -7.55 12.32
N ALA A 191 9.25 -7.94 12.72
CA ALA A 191 9.58 -9.28 13.17
C ALA A 191 9.34 -9.39 14.69
N SER A 192 8.09 -9.52 15.09
CA SER A 192 7.70 -10.13 16.36
C SER A 192 6.21 -10.42 16.28
N PHE A 193 5.82 -11.69 16.07
CA PHE A 193 4.66 -12.35 16.70
C PHE A 193 4.13 -13.64 16.05
N PHE A 194 4.79 -14.27 15.08
CA PHE A 194 4.31 -15.58 14.60
C PHE A 194 5.43 -16.54 14.24
N ASP A 195 5.89 -17.30 15.23
CA ASP A 195 6.34 -18.68 15.02
C ASP A 195 5.28 -19.58 15.66
N THR A 196 4.84 -20.63 14.97
CA THR A 196 3.75 -21.59 15.30
C THR A 196 2.34 -21.32 14.75
N MET A 197 2.21 -21.22 13.42
CA MET A 197 0.95 -21.58 12.75
C MET A 197 1.00 -23.07 12.37
N SER A 198 0.70 -23.96 13.32
CA SER A 198 0.39 -25.36 13.00
C SER A 198 -1.11 -25.49 12.74
N VAL A 199 -1.43 -26.01 11.56
CA VAL A 199 -2.79 -26.24 11.03
C VAL A 199 -3.60 -27.09 12.01
N VAL A 200 -4.75 -26.58 12.48
CA VAL A 200 -5.79 -27.42 13.09
C VAL A 200 -7.06 -27.27 12.27
N SER A 201 -7.34 -28.29 11.47
CA SER A 201 -8.61 -28.44 10.75
C SER A 201 -9.70 -28.85 11.74
N LEU A 202 -10.80 -28.11 11.79
CA LEU A 202 -12.05 -28.56 12.43
C LEU A 202 -13.22 -28.44 11.42
N PRO A 203 -14.20 -29.36 11.49
CA PRO A 203 -15.14 -29.60 10.40
C PRO A 203 -16.21 -28.52 10.30
N LEU A 204 -16.61 -28.21 9.05
CA LEU A 204 -17.71 -27.30 8.72
C LEU A 204 -19.02 -27.72 9.39
N SER A 205 -19.71 -26.78 10.02
CA SER A 205 -21.17 -26.77 10.04
C SER A 205 -21.75 -25.34 10.04
N ALA A 206 -22.40 -25.01 8.93
CA ALA A 206 -23.53 -24.09 8.73
C ALA A 206 -23.55 -22.77 9.53
N GLY A 207 -23.09 -21.70 8.86
CA GLY A 207 -23.27 -20.30 9.27
C GLY A 207 -22.22 -19.37 8.66
N GLU A 208 -21.93 -19.51 7.37
CA GLU A 208 -20.81 -18.86 6.68
C GLU A 208 -21.16 -17.41 6.32
N ASP A 209 -20.54 -16.45 6.99
CA ASP A 209 -20.11 -15.12 6.49
C ASP A 209 -19.89 -14.13 7.64
N THR A 210 -20.65 -14.25 8.74
CA THR A 210 -20.43 -13.47 9.97
C THR A 210 -19.52 -14.15 10.97
N LEU A 211 -19.48 -15.50 10.98
CA LEU A 211 -18.63 -16.27 11.88
C LEU A 211 -17.14 -16.22 11.49
N GLU A 212 -16.80 -16.11 10.21
CA GLU A 212 -15.40 -16.07 9.75
C GLU A 212 -14.71 -14.75 10.13
N LEU A 213 -15.42 -13.62 10.02
CA LEU A 213 -14.98 -12.32 10.52
C LEU A 213 -14.82 -12.32 12.04
N HIS A 214 -15.76 -12.92 12.76
CA HIS A 214 -15.68 -13.03 14.21
C HIS A 214 -14.57 -13.98 14.65
N LEU A 215 -14.28 -15.05 13.91
CA LEU A 215 -13.17 -15.95 14.20
C LEU A 215 -11.82 -15.27 13.97
N MET A 216 -11.64 -14.52 12.87
CA MET A 216 -10.39 -13.78 12.65
C MET A 216 -10.19 -12.69 13.72
N ASP A 217 -11.24 -11.99 14.14
CA ASP A 217 -11.15 -10.99 15.20
C ASP A 217 -10.93 -11.65 16.60
N LEU A 218 -11.61 -12.76 16.93
CA LEU A 218 -11.41 -13.48 18.19
C LEU A 218 -10.07 -14.23 18.26
N GLU A 219 -9.55 -14.76 17.15
CA GLU A 219 -8.22 -15.39 17.12
C GLU A 219 -7.14 -14.34 17.41
N MET A 220 -7.29 -13.12 16.90
CA MET A 220 -6.39 -11.99 17.18
C MET A 220 -6.54 -11.45 18.61
N GLU A 221 -7.74 -11.51 19.20
CA GLU A 221 -8.01 -11.07 20.59
C GLU A 221 -7.60 -12.13 21.64
N THR A 222 -7.75 -13.42 21.36
CA THR A 222 -7.39 -14.52 22.28
C THR A 222 -5.86 -14.66 22.40
N LEU A 223 -5.13 -14.40 21.31
CA LEU A 223 -3.67 -14.28 21.31
C LEU A 223 -3.16 -13.12 22.20
N ARG A 224 -3.96 -12.06 22.42
CA ARG A 224 -3.60 -10.95 23.33
C ARG A 224 -3.66 -11.34 24.81
N MET A 225 -4.58 -12.21 25.23
CA MET A 225 -4.75 -12.52 26.66
C MET A 225 -3.64 -13.42 27.22
N GLN A 226 -3.01 -14.27 26.39
CA GLN A 226 -1.93 -15.16 26.85
C GLN A 226 -0.57 -14.46 26.99
N ILE A 227 -0.42 -13.24 26.46
CA ILE A 227 0.84 -12.47 26.51
C ILE A 227 0.93 -11.63 27.80
N HIS A 228 -0.21 -11.25 28.40
CA HIS A 228 -0.23 -10.45 29.64
C HIS A 228 0.15 -11.27 30.90
N ASP A 229 0.13 -12.60 30.84
CA ASP A 229 0.52 -13.48 31.95
C ASP A 229 2.01 -13.90 31.95
N LEU A 230 2.82 -13.37 31.03
CA LEU A 230 4.26 -13.67 30.91
C LEU A 230 5.19 -12.45 31.06
N GLN A 231 4.71 -11.36 31.69
CA GLN A 231 5.55 -10.30 32.25
C GLN A 231 5.59 -10.40 33.78
#